data_AF-A0A8H4F2D6-F1
#
_entry.id   AF-A0A8H4F2D6-F1
#
_cell.length_a   1.000
_cell.length_b   1.000
_cell.length_c   1.000
_cell.angle_alpha   90.00
_cell.angle_beta   90.00
_cell.angle_gamma   90.00
#
_symmetry.space_group_name_H-M   'P 1'
#
loop_
_entity.id
_entity.type
_entity.pdbx_description
1 polymer ?
#
loop_
_entity_poly.entity_id
_entity_poly.type
_entity_poly.pdbx_seq_one_letter_code
_entity_poly.pdbx_strand_id
1 'polypeptide(L)'
;MPTTQELLPVVLTLAAIVATYFYLNAKKEILNPKVFKSFKLIEKIPVSHNTSKYRFELPRPDDVLGLPVGSHIAIMAEINGKRISRSYTPTTPEEDRGHFDLVIKSYPTGNISKLMGELKVGDSVGMRGPKGNFVYKSNMCREIGMIAGGTGITPMLQIIRRVCNDPTDKTKISLIFANVTEDDILLKKELDEIAKASPENFQVHYVLERPPSENWDGEVGLVTKEMIEKYCPKPAKDVKLLLCGPLPMIKMLTTATNELGFQKPRAVSKMEDQVYKF
;
A
#
# COMPACT_ATOMS: atom_id res chain seq x y z
N MET A 1 -28.28 52.62 22.71
CA MET A 1 -28.23 51.24 22.16
C MET A 1 -28.08 51.39 20.66
N PRO A 2 -27.08 50.76 20.03
CA PRO A 2 -26.91 50.85 18.58
C PRO A 2 -28.14 50.29 17.87
N THR A 3 -28.56 50.96 16.80
CA THR A 3 -29.74 50.57 16.03
C THR A 3 -29.45 49.32 15.20
N THR A 4 -30.48 48.55 14.85
CA THR A 4 -30.34 47.30 14.06
C THR A 4 -29.62 47.54 12.71
N GLN A 5 -29.73 48.75 12.14
CA GLN A 5 -29.03 49.15 10.91
C GLN A 5 -27.53 49.37 11.12
N GLU A 6 -27.08 49.81 12.30
CA GLU A 6 -25.66 50.02 12.61
C GLU A 6 -24.92 48.71 12.92
N LEU A 7 -25.64 47.70 13.43
CA LEU A 7 -25.07 46.38 13.75
C LEU A 7 -24.96 45.45 12.54
N LEU A 8 -25.80 45.64 11.52
CA LEU A 8 -25.83 44.81 10.31
C LEU A 8 -24.48 44.70 9.58
N PRO A 9 -23.75 45.80 9.28
CA PRO A 9 -22.45 45.70 8.63
C PRO A 9 -21.41 44.97 9.49
N VAL A 10 -21.41 45.16 10.81
CA VAL A 10 -20.49 44.48 11.74
C VAL A 10 -20.73 42.97 11.74
N VAL A 11 -21.99 42.54 11.77
CA VAL A 11 -22.38 41.12 11.71
C VAL A 11 -21.99 40.50 10.37
N LEU A 12 -22.21 41.19 9.25
CA LEU A 12 -21.82 40.71 7.93
C LEU A 12 -20.30 40.58 7.78
N THR A 13 -19.53 41.52 8.31
CA THR A 13 -18.06 41.45 8.30
C THR A 13 -17.56 40.29 9.17
N LEU A 14 -18.09 40.10 10.38
CA LEU A 14 -17.75 38.96 11.24
C LEU A 14 -18.10 37.63 10.57
N ALA A 15 -19.29 37.52 9.96
CA ALA A 15 -19.70 36.32 9.24
C ALA A 15 -18.77 36.03 8.04
N ALA A 16 -18.36 37.05 7.30
CA ALA A 16 -17.41 36.91 6.20
C ALA A 16 -16.02 36.49 6.69
N ILE A 17 -15.52 37.04 7.80
CA ILE A 17 -14.24 36.63 8.41
C ILE A 17 -14.31 35.18 8.87
N VAL A 18 -15.39 34.79 9.56
CA VAL A 18 -15.59 33.42 10.04
C VAL A 18 -15.73 32.45 8.87
N ALA A 19 -16.52 32.77 7.85
CA ALA A 19 -16.65 31.97 6.64
C ALA A 19 -15.33 31.86 5.88
N THR A 20 -14.55 32.94 5.78
CA THR A 20 -13.22 32.94 5.16
C THR A 20 -12.25 32.10 5.97
N TYR A 21 -12.26 32.21 7.30
CA TYR A 21 -11.45 31.38 8.20
C TYR A 21 -11.79 29.89 8.01
N PHE A 22 -13.07 29.52 7.98
CA PHE A 22 -13.47 28.15 7.73
C PHE A 22 -13.17 27.68 6.31
N TYR A 23 -13.30 28.54 5.30
CA TYR A 23 -12.99 28.21 3.90
C TYR A 23 -11.49 28.00 3.69
N LEU A 24 -10.65 28.86 4.29
CA LEU A 24 -9.19 28.75 4.23
C LEU A 24 -8.69 27.55 5.05
N ASN A 25 -9.37 27.21 6.15
CA ASN A 25 -9.02 26.07 6.99
C ASN A 25 -9.73 24.76 6.60
N ALA A 26 -10.68 24.80 5.66
CA ALA A 26 -11.34 23.61 5.15
C ALA A 26 -10.29 22.72 4.49
N LYS A 27 -10.02 21.56 5.09
CA LYS A 27 -9.10 20.57 4.53
C LYS A 27 -9.68 20.06 3.22
N LYS A 28 -9.11 20.49 2.10
CA LYS A 28 -9.38 19.86 0.80
C LYS A 28 -8.81 18.45 0.84
N GLU A 29 -9.58 17.47 0.35
CA GLU A 29 -9.08 16.11 0.21
C GLU A 29 -7.81 16.12 -0.62
N ILE A 30 -6.77 15.41 -0.17
CA ILE A 30 -5.49 15.35 -0.88
C ILE A 30 -5.62 14.54 -2.15
N LEU A 31 -6.22 13.36 -2.07
CA LEU A 31 -6.51 12.53 -3.23
C LEU A 31 -7.89 12.84 -3.82
N ASN A 32 -8.16 12.37 -5.03
CA ASN A 32 -9.50 12.33 -5.61
C ASN A 32 -9.62 11.07 -6.49
N PRO A 33 -10.68 10.26 -6.38
CA PRO A 33 -10.73 8.95 -7.04
C PRO A 33 -10.92 9.05 -8.57
N LYS A 34 -11.35 10.21 -9.06
CA LYS A 34 -11.68 10.50 -10.47
C LYS A 34 -10.65 11.43 -11.11
N VAL A 35 -10.19 12.44 -10.39
CA VAL A 35 -9.32 13.52 -10.88
C VAL A 35 -7.86 13.25 -10.52
N PHE A 36 -6.98 13.41 -11.51
CA PHE A 36 -5.54 13.37 -11.28
C PHE A 36 -5.07 14.68 -10.66
N LYS A 37 -4.33 14.57 -9.56
CA LYS A 37 -3.64 15.67 -8.91
C LYS A 37 -2.14 15.51 -9.07
N SER A 38 -1.45 16.62 -9.25
CA SER A 38 -0.01 16.64 -9.49
C SER A 38 0.73 16.66 -8.16
N PHE A 39 1.68 15.76 -7.98
CA PHE A 39 2.53 15.69 -6.79
C PHE A 39 3.99 15.77 -7.21
N LYS A 40 4.75 16.66 -6.57
CA LYS A 40 6.15 16.92 -6.90
C LYS A 40 7.07 15.96 -6.13
N LEU A 41 8.02 15.37 -6.83
CA LEU A 41 9.07 14.54 -6.27
C LEU A 41 10.09 15.45 -5.56
N ILE A 42 10.23 15.31 -4.25
CA ILE A 42 11.19 16.08 -3.44
C ILE A 42 12.42 15.28 -3.04
N GLU A 43 12.34 13.95 -3.07
CA GLU A 43 13.46 13.08 -2.71
C GLU A 43 13.40 11.75 -3.46
N LYS A 44 14.56 11.23 -3.88
CA LYS A 44 14.69 9.91 -4.51
C LYS A 44 15.85 9.17 -3.86
N ILE A 45 15.54 8.11 -3.13
CA ILE A 45 16.52 7.34 -2.35
C ILE A 45 16.68 5.96 -3.02
N PRO A 46 17.87 5.61 -3.53
CA PRO A 46 18.15 4.26 -4.01
C PRO A 46 17.98 3.23 -2.88
N VAL A 47 17.29 2.12 -3.16
CA VAL A 47 17.07 1.01 -2.22
C VAL A 47 17.84 -0.22 -2.67
N SER A 48 17.83 -0.51 -3.97
CA SER A 48 18.62 -1.57 -4.60
C SER A 48 18.96 -1.19 -6.03
N HIS A 49 19.65 -2.08 -6.78
CA HIS A 49 20.12 -1.83 -8.14
C HIS A 49 19.03 -1.34 -9.12
N ASN A 50 17.76 -1.68 -8.90
CA ASN A 50 16.64 -1.25 -9.74
C ASN A 50 15.43 -0.78 -8.93
N THR A 51 15.58 -0.53 -7.63
CA THR A 51 14.48 -0.06 -6.77
C THR A 51 14.87 1.24 -6.09
N SER A 52 13.93 2.18 -6.03
CA SER A 52 14.11 3.42 -5.28
C SER A 52 12.84 3.77 -4.51
N LYS A 53 13.01 4.51 -3.43
CA LYS A 53 11.94 5.19 -2.71
C LYS A 53 11.80 6.60 -3.27
N TYR A 54 10.59 6.96 -3.65
CA TYR A 54 10.22 8.25 -4.25
C TYR A 54 9.33 9.00 -3.27
N ARG A 55 9.82 10.12 -2.72
CA ARG A 55 9.09 10.95 -1.78
C ARG A 55 8.44 12.12 -2.48
N PHE A 56 7.13 12.20 -2.37
CA PHE A 56 6.31 13.25 -2.96
C PHE A 56 5.81 14.21 -1.89
N GLU A 57 5.89 15.51 -2.13
CA GLU A 57 5.34 16.52 -1.22
C GLU A 57 3.81 16.56 -1.29
N LEU A 58 3.20 16.77 -0.12
CA LEU A 58 1.79 17.13 0.00
C LEU A 58 1.61 18.65 -0.06
N PRO A 59 0.41 19.16 -0.38
CA PRO A 59 0.17 20.59 -0.53
C PRO A 59 0.53 21.44 0.68
N ARG A 60 0.41 20.89 1.90
CA ARG A 60 0.78 21.56 3.15
C ARG A 60 1.61 20.64 4.05
N PRO A 61 2.50 21.20 4.89
CA PRO A 61 3.34 20.42 5.79
C PRO A 61 2.56 19.59 6.82
N ASP A 62 1.33 19.98 7.15
CA ASP A 62 0.48 19.33 8.15
C ASP A 62 -0.54 18.34 7.55
N ASP A 63 -0.60 18.25 6.21
CA ASP A 63 -1.49 17.34 5.49
C ASP A 63 -1.01 15.89 5.64
N VAL A 64 -1.97 14.97 5.71
CA VAL A 64 -1.74 13.52 5.56
C VAL A 64 -2.35 13.09 4.23
N LEU A 65 -1.83 12.01 3.63
CA LEU A 65 -2.32 11.54 2.33
C LEU A 65 -3.81 11.14 2.37
N GLY A 66 -4.27 10.61 3.51
CA GLY A 66 -5.67 10.21 3.71
C GLY A 66 -6.09 8.99 2.88
N LEU A 67 -5.17 8.06 2.62
CA LEU A 67 -5.43 6.83 1.88
C LEU A 67 -5.92 5.73 2.85
N PRO A 68 -7.13 5.17 2.70
CA PRO A 68 -7.59 4.07 3.54
C PRO A 68 -6.69 2.83 3.44
N VAL A 69 -6.49 2.13 4.56
CA VAL A 69 -5.69 0.89 4.60
C VAL A 69 -6.30 -0.18 3.69
N GLY A 70 -5.49 -0.75 2.79
CA GLY A 70 -5.93 -1.68 1.75
C GLY A 70 -6.17 -1.03 0.39
N SER A 71 -6.24 0.30 0.34
CA SER A 71 -6.35 1.05 -0.91
C SER A 71 -4.98 1.42 -1.46
N HIS A 72 -4.96 1.85 -2.72
CA HIS A 72 -3.77 2.29 -3.42
C HIS A 72 -4.06 3.55 -4.25
N ILE A 73 -3.00 4.15 -4.79
CA ILE A 73 -3.10 5.23 -5.76
C ILE A 73 -2.82 4.71 -7.17
N ALA A 74 -3.33 5.42 -8.17
CA ALA A 74 -3.06 5.14 -9.57
C ALA A 74 -2.21 6.26 -10.18
N ILE A 75 -1.07 5.89 -10.73
CA ILE A 75 -0.25 6.73 -11.60
C ILE A 75 -0.68 6.49 -13.03
N MET A 76 -0.72 7.54 -13.85
CA MET A 76 -1.03 7.43 -15.27
C MET A 76 -0.07 8.26 -16.09
N ALA A 77 0.35 7.71 -17.22
CA ALA A 77 1.08 8.43 -18.24
C ALA A 77 0.51 8.12 -19.63
N GLU A 78 0.69 9.04 -20.56
CA GLU A 78 0.47 8.79 -21.97
C GLU A 78 1.78 8.31 -22.60
N ILE A 79 1.77 7.11 -23.16
CA ILE A 79 2.94 6.47 -23.76
C ILE A 79 2.52 5.97 -25.14
N ASN A 80 3.16 6.48 -26.19
CA ASN A 80 2.85 6.16 -27.59
C ASN A 80 1.35 6.34 -27.93
N GLY A 81 0.77 7.46 -27.51
CA GLY A 81 -0.66 7.79 -27.72
C GLY A 81 -1.64 6.92 -26.92
N LYS A 82 -1.17 6.06 -26.01
CA LYS A 82 -2.01 5.23 -25.13
C LYS A 82 -1.90 5.70 -23.69
N ARG A 83 -3.04 5.89 -23.03
CA ARG A 83 -3.10 6.16 -21.59
C ARG A 83 -2.90 4.87 -20.82
N ILE A 84 -1.78 4.77 -20.11
CA ILE A 84 -1.40 3.60 -19.33
C ILE A 84 -1.49 3.97 -17.85
N SER A 85 -2.16 3.14 -17.06
CA SER A 85 -2.28 3.35 -15.61
C SER A 85 -1.74 2.14 -14.84
N ARG A 86 -1.06 2.40 -13.72
CA ARG A 86 -0.55 1.40 -12.80
C ARG A 86 -0.84 1.80 -11.35
N SER A 87 -1.09 0.79 -10.52
CA SER A 87 -1.39 0.93 -9.10
C SER A 87 -0.12 0.88 -8.27
N TYR A 88 -0.05 1.72 -7.24
CA TYR A 88 1.05 1.77 -6.27
C TYR A 88 0.46 1.99 -4.88
N THR A 89 0.89 1.20 -3.90
CA THR A 89 0.55 1.43 -2.49
C THR A 89 1.69 2.21 -1.83
N PRO A 90 1.41 3.40 -1.27
CA PRO A 90 2.39 4.14 -0.49
C PRO A 90 2.92 3.33 0.68
N THR A 91 4.22 3.50 0.96
CA THR A 91 4.92 2.84 2.07
C THR A 91 5.16 3.81 3.23
N THR A 92 4.54 4.98 3.22
CA THR A 92 4.56 5.93 4.35
C THR A 92 3.53 5.50 5.40
N PRO A 93 3.83 5.61 6.70
CA PRO A 93 2.83 5.56 7.76
C PRO A 93 1.64 6.51 7.47
N GLU A 94 0.46 6.19 7.99
CA GLU A 94 -0.76 6.91 7.65
C GLU A 94 -0.83 8.31 8.30
N GLU A 95 -0.17 8.42 9.44
CA GLU A 95 -0.08 9.59 10.31
C GLU A 95 1.02 10.58 9.91
N ASP A 96 1.93 10.18 9.03
CA ASP A 96 3.01 11.03 8.54
C ASP A 96 2.46 12.21 7.73
N ARG A 97 3.09 13.36 7.95
CA ARG A 97 2.61 14.64 7.42
C ARG A 97 3.54 15.21 6.35
N GLY A 98 2.97 16.00 5.46
CA GLY A 98 3.67 16.78 4.46
C GLY A 98 4.23 15.99 3.28
N HIS A 99 4.22 14.65 3.32
CA HIS A 99 4.74 13.82 2.23
C HIS A 99 4.11 12.42 2.18
N PHE A 100 4.40 11.70 1.10
CA PHE A 100 4.24 10.25 1.02
C PHE A 100 5.32 9.62 0.13
N ASP A 101 5.62 8.35 0.38
CA ASP A 101 6.71 7.59 -0.23
C ASP A 101 6.13 6.44 -1.05
N LEU A 102 6.67 6.24 -2.25
CA LEU A 102 6.43 5.06 -3.08
C LEU A 102 7.73 4.29 -3.25
N VAL A 103 7.73 2.99 -2.96
CA VAL A 103 8.84 2.10 -3.30
C VAL A 103 8.55 1.44 -4.64
N ILE A 104 9.34 1.77 -5.66
CA ILE A 104 9.09 1.35 -7.04
C ILE A 104 10.33 0.68 -7.62
N LYS A 105 10.16 -0.56 -8.07
CA LYS A 105 11.12 -1.27 -8.90
C LYS A 105 10.96 -0.82 -10.36
N SER A 106 12.02 -0.22 -10.91
CA SER A 106 12.10 0.21 -12.30
C SER A 106 12.47 -0.98 -13.19
N TYR A 107 11.82 -1.05 -14.35
CA TYR A 107 12.10 -2.07 -15.36
C TYR A 107 12.42 -1.37 -16.67
N PRO A 108 13.55 -1.66 -17.35
CA PRO A 108 13.90 -1.02 -18.62
C PRO A 108 12.85 -1.16 -19.73
N THR A 109 12.09 -2.27 -19.69
CA THR A 109 10.97 -2.57 -20.60
C THR A 109 9.60 -2.22 -20.00
N GLY A 110 9.58 -1.66 -18.79
CA GLY A 110 8.36 -1.23 -18.12
C GLY A 110 7.82 0.07 -18.70
N ASN A 111 6.51 0.28 -18.56
CA ASN A 111 5.87 1.52 -18.98
C ASN A 111 6.02 2.59 -17.88
N ILE A 112 5.12 2.56 -16.90
CA ILE A 112 5.13 3.53 -15.79
C ILE A 112 6.37 3.35 -14.91
N SER A 113 6.83 2.13 -14.63
CA SER A 113 8.00 1.90 -13.79
C SER A 113 9.29 2.49 -14.37
N LYS A 114 9.47 2.45 -15.70
CA LYS A 114 10.58 3.12 -16.40
C LYS A 114 10.49 4.63 -16.23
N LEU A 115 9.31 5.21 -16.50
CA LEU A 115 9.07 6.64 -16.32
C LEU A 115 9.41 7.09 -14.90
N MET A 116 8.97 6.35 -13.88
CA MET A 116 9.32 6.64 -12.49
C MET A 116 10.84 6.58 -12.27
N GLY A 117 11.51 5.57 -12.86
CA GLY A 117 12.96 5.43 -12.84
C GLY A 117 13.73 6.63 -13.43
N GLU A 118 13.15 7.30 -14.42
CA GLU A 118 13.75 8.45 -15.12
C GLU A 118 13.46 9.80 -14.44
N LEU A 119 12.53 9.85 -13.48
CA LEU A 119 12.20 11.08 -12.76
C LEU A 119 13.41 11.65 -12.00
N LYS A 120 13.48 12.98 -12.00
CA LYS A 120 14.42 13.80 -11.23
C LYS A 120 13.66 14.53 -10.14
N VAL A 121 14.37 14.82 -9.03
CA VAL A 121 13.83 15.69 -7.97
C VAL A 121 13.44 17.02 -8.60
N GLY A 122 12.22 17.49 -8.30
CA GLY A 122 11.60 18.64 -8.92
C GLY A 122 10.50 18.31 -9.92
N ASP A 123 10.51 17.11 -10.51
CA ASP A 123 9.47 16.66 -11.45
C ASP A 123 8.15 16.37 -10.72
N SER A 124 7.03 16.52 -11.43
CA SER A 124 5.70 16.22 -10.88
C SER A 124 5.00 15.09 -11.63
N VAL A 125 4.26 14.28 -10.89
CA VAL A 125 3.53 13.12 -11.40
C VAL A 125 2.05 13.25 -11.08
N GLY A 126 1.20 13.03 -12.09
CA GLY A 126 -0.24 12.96 -11.91
C GLY A 126 -0.67 11.65 -11.24
N MET A 127 -1.33 11.76 -10.10
CA MET A 127 -1.84 10.61 -9.34
C MET A 127 -3.31 10.80 -8.93
N ARG A 128 -4.05 9.71 -8.80
CA ARG A 128 -5.43 9.72 -8.29
C ARG A 128 -5.68 8.59 -7.31
N GLY A 129 -6.63 8.77 -6.39
CA GLY A 129 -6.96 7.79 -5.37
C GLY A 129 -8.06 8.29 -4.42
N PRO A 130 -8.51 7.48 -3.47
CA PRO A 130 -8.17 6.06 -3.30
C PRO A 130 -8.70 5.19 -4.46
N LYS A 131 -8.01 4.08 -4.72
CA LYS A 131 -8.42 3.01 -5.63
C LYS A 131 -8.31 1.66 -4.91
N GLY A 132 -9.03 0.66 -5.40
CA GLY A 132 -9.12 -0.67 -4.78
C GLY A 132 -10.43 -0.87 -4.03
N ASN A 133 -10.77 -2.13 -3.76
CA ASN A 133 -12.00 -2.52 -3.06
C ASN A 133 -11.73 -3.01 -1.63
N PHE A 134 -10.47 -3.20 -1.25
CA PHE A 134 -10.09 -3.65 0.09
C PHE A 134 -9.96 -2.46 1.02
N VAL A 135 -10.66 -2.52 2.14
CA VAL A 135 -10.51 -1.54 3.23
C VAL A 135 -10.41 -2.30 4.53
N TYR A 136 -9.22 -2.35 5.11
CA TYR A 136 -9.00 -3.03 6.38
C TYR A 136 -9.71 -2.29 7.53
N LYS A 137 -10.27 -3.06 8.46
CA LYS A 137 -10.82 -2.57 9.72
C LYS A 137 -10.28 -3.46 10.83
N SER A 138 -9.94 -2.87 11.98
CA SER A 138 -9.38 -3.63 13.09
C SER A 138 -10.28 -4.80 13.47
N ASN A 139 -9.69 -5.96 13.74
CA ASN A 139 -10.41 -7.19 14.08
C ASN A 139 -11.41 -7.69 13.02
N MET A 140 -11.31 -7.28 11.74
CA MET A 140 -12.26 -7.73 10.70
C MET A 140 -12.20 -9.23 10.41
N CYS A 141 -11.09 -9.88 10.76
CA CYS A 141 -10.90 -11.34 10.72
C CYS A 141 -9.89 -11.75 11.79
N ARG A 142 -9.95 -13.02 12.20
CA ARG A 142 -9.08 -13.58 13.23
C ARG A 142 -7.65 -13.75 12.72
N GLU A 143 -7.49 -14.23 11.49
CA GLU A 143 -6.18 -14.45 10.87
C GLU A 143 -6.13 -13.98 9.42
N ILE A 144 -4.96 -13.53 8.98
CA ILE A 144 -4.67 -13.18 7.59
C ILE A 144 -3.38 -13.89 7.16
N GLY A 145 -3.48 -14.73 6.14
CA GLY A 145 -2.31 -15.17 5.38
C GLY A 145 -2.03 -14.17 4.26
N MET A 146 -0.78 -13.74 4.12
CA MET A 146 -0.33 -12.86 3.06
C MET A 146 0.71 -13.58 2.22
N ILE A 147 0.58 -13.51 0.90
CA ILE A 147 1.58 -14.05 -0.02
C ILE A 147 1.98 -12.94 -0.99
N ALA A 148 3.20 -12.43 -0.82
CA ALA A 148 3.74 -11.32 -1.57
C ALA A 148 4.91 -11.76 -2.46
N GLY A 149 5.02 -11.16 -3.65
CA GLY A 149 6.18 -11.30 -4.53
C GLY A 149 6.75 -9.94 -4.95
N GLY A 150 8.04 -9.71 -4.71
CA GLY A 150 8.71 -8.45 -5.07
C GLY A 150 8.00 -7.20 -4.54
N THR A 151 7.60 -6.28 -5.44
CA THR A 151 6.88 -5.04 -5.06
C THR A 151 5.47 -5.27 -4.50
N GLY A 152 4.95 -6.50 -4.58
CA GLY A 152 3.68 -6.90 -3.97
C GLY A 152 3.68 -6.87 -2.44
N ILE A 153 4.81 -6.56 -1.80
CA ILE A 153 4.89 -6.33 -0.35
C ILE A 153 4.18 -5.06 0.11
N THR A 154 4.08 -4.05 -0.75
CA THR A 154 3.62 -2.71 -0.33
C THR A 154 2.15 -2.66 0.15
N PRO A 155 1.17 -3.37 -0.46
CA PRO A 155 -0.16 -3.49 0.11
C PRO A 155 -0.18 -4.26 1.44
N MET A 156 0.70 -5.26 1.58
CA MET A 156 0.79 -6.08 2.79
C MET A 156 1.32 -5.25 3.96
N LEU A 157 2.39 -4.49 3.75
CA LEU A 157 3.00 -3.64 4.76
C LEU A 157 2.00 -2.63 5.36
N GLN A 158 1.12 -2.05 4.53
CA GLN A 158 0.09 -1.13 5.00
C GLN A 158 -0.85 -1.79 6.04
N ILE A 159 -1.25 -3.04 5.79
CA ILE A 159 -2.12 -3.80 6.70
C ILE A 159 -1.33 -4.28 7.93
N ILE A 160 -0.11 -4.77 7.73
CA ILE A 160 0.78 -5.23 8.81
C ILE A 160 0.99 -4.11 9.83
N ARG A 161 1.37 -2.91 9.38
CA ARG A 161 1.55 -1.75 10.27
C ARG A 161 0.26 -1.41 11.00
N ARG A 162 -0.88 -1.41 10.30
CA ARG A 162 -2.16 -1.08 10.92
C ARG A 162 -2.50 -2.04 12.06
N VAL A 163 -2.34 -3.34 11.85
CA VAL A 163 -2.59 -4.36 12.89
C VAL A 163 -1.60 -4.23 14.04
N CYS A 164 -0.30 -4.09 13.74
CA CYS A 164 0.74 -4.11 14.76
C CYS A 164 0.81 -2.82 15.59
N ASN A 165 0.32 -1.69 15.07
CA ASN A 165 0.28 -0.41 15.78
C ASN A 165 -1.03 -0.17 16.55
N ASP A 166 -2.07 -0.99 16.35
CA ASP A 166 -3.34 -0.92 17.08
C ASP A 166 -3.36 -1.97 18.21
N PRO A 167 -3.17 -1.59 19.48
CA PRO A 167 -3.14 -2.54 20.60
C PRO A 167 -4.49 -3.26 20.83
N THR A 168 -5.58 -2.72 20.26
CA THR A 168 -6.92 -3.32 20.33
C THR A 168 -7.16 -4.35 19.22
N ASP A 169 -6.27 -4.41 18.23
CA ASP A 169 -6.35 -5.35 17.13
C ASP A 169 -5.72 -6.69 17.48
N LYS A 170 -6.52 -7.76 17.41
CA LYS A 170 -6.13 -9.14 17.73
C LYS A 170 -5.96 -10.00 16.49
N THR A 171 -6.05 -9.42 15.29
CA THR A 171 -5.75 -10.14 14.05
C THR A 171 -4.30 -10.66 14.08
N LYS A 172 -4.12 -11.92 13.71
CA LYS A 172 -2.80 -12.52 13.46
C LYS A 172 -2.49 -12.52 11.97
N ILE A 173 -1.27 -12.18 11.60
CA ILE A 173 -0.78 -12.10 10.23
C ILE A 173 0.40 -13.06 10.07
N SER A 174 0.33 -13.90 9.05
CA SER A 174 1.47 -14.67 8.55
C SER A 174 1.77 -14.27 7.11
N LEU A 175 2.99 -13.84 6.84
CA LEU A 175 3.45 -13.40 5.52
C LEU A 175 4.44 -14.40 4.94
N ILE A 176 4.12 -14.95 3.77
CA ILE A 176 5.10 -15.59 2.88
C ILE A 176 5.57 -14.52 1.89
N PHE A 177 6.85 -14.17 1.93
CA PHE A 177 7.43 -13.15 1.04
C PHE A 177 8.50 -13.76 0.11
N ALA A 178 8.15 -13.84 -1.17
CA ALA A 178 8.95 -14.49 -2.19
C ALA A 178 9.72 -13.50 -3.07
N ASN A 179 11.02 -13.74 -3.21
CA ASN A 179 11.93 -12.93 -4.02
C ASN A 179 12.90 -13.83 -4.79
N VAL A 180 13.63 -13.24 -5.74
CA VAL A 180 14.57 -14.02 -6.56
C VAL A 180 15.87 -14.23 -5.80
N THR A 181 16.47 -13.15 -5.28
CA THR A 181 17.66 -13.18 -4.42
C THR A 181 17.40 -12.43 -3.12
N GLU A 182 18.31 -12.53 -2.15
CA GLU A 182 18.22 -11.81 -0.88
C GLU A 182 18.21 -10.28 -1.06
N ASP A 183 19.03 -9.76 -1.99
CA ASP A 183 19.08 -8.33 -2.34
C ASP A 183 17.77 -7.79 -2.94
N ASP A 184 16.88 -8.68 -3.39
CA ASP A 184 15.56 -8.30 -3.89
C ASP A 184 14.52 -8.16 -2.78
N ILE A 185 14.82 -8.51 -1.51
CA ILE A 185 13.88 -8.43 -0.39
C ILE A 185 13.70 -6.97 0.02
N LEU A 186 12.67 -6.34 -0.55
CA LEU A 186 12.30 -4.96 -0.24
C LEU A 186 11.80 -4.85 1.20
N LEU A 187 12.24 -3.81 1.92
CA LEU A 187 11.76 -3.47 3.27
C LEU A 187 12.06 -4.56 4.31
N LYS A 188 13.06 -5.43 4.07
CA LYS A 188 13.40 -6.55 4.96
C LYS A 188 13.59 -6.12 6.42
N LYS A 189 14.47 -5.13 6.65
CA LYS A 189 14.77 -4.60 7.99
C LYS A 189 13.50 -4.18 8.74
N GLU A 190 12.61 -3.47 8.06
CA GLU A 190 11.35 -3.02 8.66
C GLU A 190 10.43 -4.19 9.01
N LEU A 191 10.30 -5.18 8.11
CA LEU A 191 9.50 -6.38 8.39
C LEU A 191 10.06 -7.17 9.58
N ASP A 192 11.37 -7.34 9.65
CA ASP A 192 12.05 -8.02 10.77
C ASP A 192 11.81 -7.27 12.10
N GLU A 193 11.89 -5.94 12.08
CA GLU A 193 11.65 -5.08 13.25
C GLU A 193 10.20 -5.19 13.74
N ILE A 194 9.22 -5.16 12.83
CA ILE A 194 7.79 -5.33 13.19
C ILE A 194 7.55 -6.74 13.75
N ALA A 195 8.10 -7.78 13.11
CA ALA A 195 7.93 -9.16 13.58
C ALA A 195 8.53 -9.36 14.98
N LYS A 196 9.67 -8.74 15.25
CA LYS A 196 10.30 -8.76 16.59
C LYS A 196 9.49 -7.98 17.63
N ALA A 197 8.89 -6.85 17.25
CA ALA A 197 8.12 -6.00 18.15
C ALA A 197 6.73 -6.57 18.47
N SER A 198 6.12 -7.28 17.52
CA SER A 198 4.74 -7.79 17.61
C SER A 198 4.64 -9.30 17.30
N PRO A 199 5.39 -10.18 17.99
CA PRO A 199 5.51 -11.60 17.65
C PRO A 199 4.19 -12.39 17.77
N GLU A 200 3.24 -11.90 18.58
CA GLU A 200 1.90 -12.49 18.73
C GLU A 200 0.97 -12.17 17.55
N ASN A 201 1.24 -11.06 16.84
CA ASN A 201 0.41 -10.54 15.76
C ASN A 201 1.03 -10.75 14.37
N PHE A 202 2.35 -10.82 14.22
CA PHE A 202 2.99 -10.86 12.91
C PHE A 202 4.17 -11.83 12.83
N GLN A 203 4.13 -12.69 11.81
CA GLN A 203 5.22 -13.58 11.42
C GLN A 203 5.52 -13.40 9.94
N VAL A 204 6.81 -13.48 9.59
CA VAL A 204 7.29 -13.41 8.20
C VAL A 204 8.16 -14.61 7.88
N HIS A 205 7.92 -15.19 6.70
CA HIS A 205 8.61 -16.34 6.15
C HIS A 205 9.13 -15.97 4.76
N TYR A 206 10.45 -15.91 4.63
CA TYR A 206 11.09 -15.55 3.36
C TYR A 206 11.28 -16.78 2.48
N VAL A 207 11.07 -16.60 1.17
CA VAL A 207 11.27 -17.62 0.13
C VAL A 207 12.16 -17.04 -0.96
N LEU A 208 13.27 -17.70 -1.27
CA LEU A 208 14.19 -17.27 -2.33
C LEU A 208 14.30 -18.31 -3.44
N GLU A 209 14.12 -17.89 -4.68
CA GLU A 209 14.37 -18.75 -5.85
C GLU A 209 15.86 -19.12 -5.97
N ARG A 210 16.73 -18.13 -5.72
CA ARG A 210 18.20 -18.25 -5.76
C ARG A 210 18.78 -17.67 -4.47
N PRO A 211 18.79 -18.46 -3.38
CA PRO A 211 19.41 -18.04 -2.12
C PRO A 211 20.93 -17.91 -2.27
N PRO A 212 21.61 -17.19 -1.36
CA PRO A 212 23.06 -17.25 -1.27
C PRO A 212 23.54 -18.70 -1.05
N SER A 213 24.74 -19.02 -1.51
CA SER A 213 25.29 -20.39 -1.46
C SER A 213 25.50 -20.93 -0.04
N GLU A 214 25.55 -20.04 0.96
CA GLU A 214 25.74 -20.38 2.37
C GLU A 214 24.78 -19.55 3.24
N ASN A 215 24.32 -20.12 4.36
CA ASN A 215 23.59 -19.44 5.45
C ASN A 215 22.18 -18.90 5.14
N TRP A 216 21.41 -19.56 4.26
CA TRP A 216 19.98 -19.25 4.09
C TRP A 216 19.09 -20.17 4.93
N ASP A 217 18.46 -19.60 5.95
CA ASP A 217 17.55 -20.33 6.86
C ASP A 217 16.07 -20.29 6.41
N GLY A 218 15.77 -19.60 5.29
CA GLY A 218 14.43 -19.51 4.73
C GLY A 218 14.09 -20.64 3.76
N GLU A 219 12.92 -20.53 3.14
CA GLU A 219 12.49 -21.51 2.12
C GLU A 219 13.17 -21.24 0.77
N VAL A 220 13.28 -22.27 -0.07
CA VAL A 220 13.98 -22.22 -1.36
C VAL A 220 13.05 -22.58 -2.51
N GLY A 221 13.14 -21.84 -3.61
CA GLY A 221 12.38 -22.05 -4.84
C GLY A 221 11.17 -21.11 -4.98
N LEU A 222 10.09 -21.64 -5.55
CA LEU A 222 8.82 -20.93 -5.69
C LEU A 222 7.90 -21.27 -4.51
N VAL A 223 6.94 -20.38 -4.20
CA VAL A 223 5.93 -20.65 -3.16
C VAL A 223 5.12 -21.90 -3.53
N THR A 224 5.18 -22.93 -2.69
CA THR A 224 4.46 -24.20 -2.92
C THR A 224 3.19 -24.30 -2.08
N LYS A 225 2.36 -25.30 -2.38
CA LYS A 225 1.14 -25.60 -1.62
C LYS A 225 1.47 -25.95 -0.16
N GLU A 226 2.53 -26.71 0.05
CA GLU A 226 3.01 -27.14 1.37
C GLU A 226 3.44 -25.95 2.22
N MET A 227 4.09 -24.95 1.62
CA MET A 227 4.43 -23.70 2.31
C MET A 227 3.18 -22.94 2.75
N ILE A 228 2.13 -22.90 1.91
CA ILE A 228 0.86 -22.28 2.26
C ILE A 228 0.19 -23.04 3.42
N GLU A 229 0.17 -24.38 3.39
CA GLU A 229 -0.36 -25.19 4.50
C GLU A 229 0.40 -25.02 5.81
N LYS A 230 1.73 -24.88 5.70
CA LYS A 230 2.64 -24.73 6.85
C LYS A 230 2.51 -23.38 7.52
N TYR A 231 2.42 -22.30 6.74
CA TYR A 231 2.55 -20.93 7.27
C TYR A 231 1.26 -20.13 7.29
N CYS A 232 0.32 -20.36 6.37
CA CYS A 232 -0.93 -19.61 6.32
C CYS A 232 -2.06 -20.26 7.15
N PRO A 233 -3.07 -19.50 7.58
CA PRO A 233 -4.23 -20.06 8.27
C PRO A 233 -4.96 -21.08 7.40
N LYS A 234 -5.58 -22.11 8.00
CA LYS A 234 -6.46 -23.04 7.28
C LYS A 234 -7.75 -22.34 6.84
N PRO A 235 -8.43 -22.80 5.76
CA PRO A 235 -9.69 -22.22 5.33
C PRO A 235 -10.73 -22.20 6.45
N ALA A 236 -11.23 -21.01 6.77
CA ALA A 236 -12.30 -20.78 7.74
C ALA A 236 -13.10 -19.51 7.37
N LYS A 237 -14.28 -19.32 7.96
CA LYS A 237 -15.13 -18.15 7.65
C LYS A 237 -14.53 -16.82 8.11
N ASP A 238 -13.68 -16.86 9.12
CA ASP A 238 -13.10 -15.71 9.83
C ASP A 238 -11.62 -15.49 9.51
N VAL A 239 -11.14 -15.97 8.35
CA VAL A 239 -9.76 -15.78 7.88
C VAL A 239 -9.75 -15.24 6.45
N LYS A 240 -8.65 -14.59 6.07
CA LYS A 240 -8.42 -14.13 4.70
C LYS A 240 -7.04 -14.53 4.19
N LEU A 241 -6.95 -14.76 2.88
CA LEU A 241 -5.69 -14.80 2.16
C LEU A 241 -5.59 -13.56 1.26
N LEU A 242 -4.45 -12.88 1.34
CA LEU A 242 -4.15 -11.70 0.53
C LEU A 242 -2.97 -12.01 -0.39
N LEU A 243 -3.17 -11.82 -1.69
CA LEU A 243 -2.18 -12.13 -2.72
C LEU A 243 -1.77 -10.87 -3.48
N CYS A 244 -0.48 -10.62 -3.62
CA CYS A 244 0.02 -9.55 -4.49
C CYS A 244 1.41 -9.90 -5.05
N GLY A 245 1.57 -9.86 -6.37
CA GLY A 245 2.82 -10.26 -7.02
C GLY A 245 2.66 -10.40 -8.53
N PRO A 246 3.68 -10.91 -9.22
CA PRO A 246 3.65 -11.13 -10.67
C PRO A 246 2.47 -12.01 -11.10
N LEU A 247 1.89 -11.73 -12.28
CA LEU A 247 0.72 -12.48 -12.78
C LEU A 247 0.91 -14.00 -12.82
N PRO A 248 2.07 -14.56 -13.23
CA PRO A 248 2.29 -16.01 -13.17
C PRO A 248 2.18 -16.58 -11.75
N MET A 249 2.75 -15.88 -10.76
CA MET A 249 2.66 -16.25 -9.35
C MET A 249 1.21 -16.22 -8.87
N ILE A 250 0.46 -15.15 -9.16
CA ILE A 250 -0.95 -15.04 -8.75
C ILE A 250 -1.83 -16.15 -9.35
N LYS A 251 -1.57 -16.54 -10.60
CA LYS A 251 -2.28 -17.67 -11.25
C LYS A 251 -2.01 -18.99 -10.53
N MET A 252 -0.74 -19.28 -10.24
CA MET A 252 -0.33 -20.49 -9.52
C MET A 252 -0.94 -20.55 -8.11
N LEU A 253 -0.82 -19.45 -7.34
CA LEU A 253 -1.38 -19.35 -5.99
C LEU A 253 -2.91 -19.47 -5.97
N THR A 254 -3.59 -18.97 -6.99
CA THR A 254 -5.05 -19.14 -7.13
C THR A 254 -5.44 -20.60 -7.26
N THR A 255 -4.67 -21.38 -8.02
CA THR A 255 -4.90 -22.84 -8.13
C THR A 255 -4.58 -23.54 -6.81
N ALA A 256 -3.40 -23.29 -6.24
CA ALA A 256 -2.97 -23.94 -4.99
C ALA A 256 -3.93 -23.67 -3.83
N THR A 257 -4.37 -22.43 -3.63
CA THR A 257 -5.31 -22.08 -2.56
C THR A 257 -6.69 -22.73 -2.76
N ASN A 258 -7.16 -22.87 -4.00
CA ASN A 258 -8.40 -23.60 -4.27
C ASN A 258 -8.27 -25.10 -3.92
N GLU A 259 -7.15 -25.72 -4.28
CA GLU A 259 -6.85 -27.12 -3.90
C GLU A 259 -6.69 -27.33 -2.39
N LEU A 260 -6.42 -26.27 -1.64
CA LEU A 260 -6.38 -26.24 -0.18
C LEU A 260 -7.75 -26.02 0.47
N GLY A 261 -8.80 -25.87 -0.33
CA GLY A 261 -10.18 -25.71 0.16
C GLY A 261 -10.59 -24.26 0.44
N PHE A 262 -9.78 -23.27 0.04
CA PHE A 262 -10.23 -21.88 0.05
C PHE A 262 -11.27 -21.65 -1.05
N GLN A 263 -12.17 -20.70 -0.82
CA GLN A 263 -13.14 -20.30 -1.84
C GLN A 263 -12.41 -19.76 -3.08
N LYS A 264 -12.76 -20.31 -4.24
CA LYS A 264 -12.21 -19.87 -5.53
C LYS A 264 -12.34 -18.35 -5.70
N PRO A 265 -11.22 -17.62 -5.86
CA PRO A 265 -11.27 -16.17 -6.00
C PRO A 265 -11.87 -15.76 -7.33
N ARG A 266 -12.54 -14.61 -7.33
CA ARG A 266 -13.10 -13.99 -8.54
C ARG A 266 -11.99 -13.44 -9.43
N ALA A 267 -12.31 -13.14 -10.69
CA ALA A 267 -11.37 -12.48 -11.60
C ALA A 267 -10.92 -11.13 -11.03
N VAL A 268 -11.90 -10.33 -10.57
CA VAL A 268 -11.69 -9.09 -9.81
C VAL A 268 -12.14 -9.36 -8.38
N SER A 269 -11.24 -9.20 -7.42
CA SER A 269 -11.54 -9.47 -6.02
C SER A 269 -12.52 -8.44 -5.45
N LYS A 270 -13.41 -8.94 -4.59
CA LYS A 270 -14.33 -8.15 -3.78
C LYS A 270 -14.00 -8.34 -2.31
N MET A 271 -14.44 -7.39 -1.49
CA MET A 271 -14.10 -7.34 -0.07
C MET A 271 -14.49 -8.62 0.69
N GLU A 272 -15.62 -9.23 0.34
CA GLU A 272 -16.11 -10.46 0.94
C GLU A 272 -15.34 -11.73 0.53
N ASP A 273 -14.48 -11.66 -0.50
CA ASP A 273 -13.71 -12.82 -0.92
C ASP A 273 -12.76 -13.28 0.20
N GLN A 274 -12.73 -14.60 0.44
CA GLN A 274 -11.77 -15.20 1.37
C GLN A 274 -10.34 -15.07 0.83
N VAL A 275 -10.14 -15.25 -0.48
CA VAL A 275 -8.88 -15.01 -1.18
C VAL A 275 -8.99 -13.71 -1.99
N TYR A 276 -8.29 -12.68 -1.56
CA TYR A 276 -8.27 -11.37 -2.18
C TYR A 276 -6.95 -11.15 -2.93
N LYS A 277 -7.03 -10.78 -4.21
CA LYS A 277 -5.89 -10.41 -5.06
C LYS A 277 -5.87 -8.90 -5.22
N PHE A 278 -4.77 -8.27 -4.84
CA PHE A 278 -4.55 -6.84 -5.04
C PHE A 278 -4.30 -6.49 -6.51
#